data_AF-A0A644ULX2-F1
#
_entry.id   AF-A0A644ULX2-F1
#
_cell.length_a   1.000
_cell.length_b   1.000
_cell.length_c   1.000
_cell.angle_alpha   90.00
_cell.angle_beta   90.00
_cell.angle_gamma   90.00
#
_symmetry.space_group_name_H-M   'P 1'
#
loop_
_entity.id
_entity.type
_entity.pdbx_description
1 polymer ?
#
loop_
_entity_poly.entity_id
_entity_poly.type
_entity_poly.pdbx_seq_one_letter_code
_entity_poly.pdbx_strand_id
1 'polypeptide(L)'
;MLFIGVKILPLTGLPSLELGHSYSALFFMGFSVAVAAIGYGVAIGNLARTYQQASVFGAVSVVILAAVGGVWIPLFLMSPQMQLISKLSPMNWGMSGFYSIFLRDEGFLSVLPEGIALLIFGLTCFLIALYSRKKLKIYS
;
A
#
# COMPACT_ATOMS: atom_id res chain seq x y z
N MET A 1 -6.53 13.37 3.10
CA MET A 1 -5.40 13.23 4.03
C MET A 1 -4.35 14.34 3.87
N LEU A 2 -3.80 14.60 2.68
CA LEU A 2 -2.80 15.68 2.50
C LEU A 2 -3.31 17.07 2.95
N PHE A 3 -4.55 17.44 2.61
CA PHE A 3 -5.15 18.69 3.07
C PHE A 3 -5.18 18.81 4.60
N ILE A 4 -5.45 17.70 5.29
CA ILE A 4 -5.43 17.64 6.75
C ILE A 4 -4.02 17.92 7.26
N GLY A 5 -3.01 17.24 6.69
CA GLY A 5 -1.62 17.42 7.06
C GLY A 5 -1.08 18.84 6.82
N VAL A 6 -1.46 19.46 5.70
CA VAL A 6 -0.95 20.79 5.31
C VAL A 6 -1.71 21.93 6.00
N LYS A 7 -3.04 21.82 6.13
CA LYS A 7 -3.90 22.93 6.58
C LYS A 7 -4.51 22.74 7.96
N ILE A 8 -4.80 21.51 8.39
CA ILE A 8 -5.49 21.27 9.66
C ILE A 8 -4.48 21.08 10.81
N LEU A 9 -3.38 20.34 10.60
CA LEU A 9 -2.35 20.16 11.65
C LEU A 9 -1.80 21.48 12.21
N PRO A 10 -1.51 22.52 11.39
CA PRO A 10 -1.05 23.80 11.92
C PRO A 10 -2.07 24.50 12.82
N LEU A 11 -3.37 24.26 12.59
CA LEU A 11 -4.43 24.84 13.42
C LEU A 11 -4.44 24.25 14.83
N THR A 12 -3.89 23.05 15.02
CA THR A 12 -3.74 22.42 16.34
C THR A 12 -2.39 22.71 17.01
N GLY A 13 -1.57 23.60 16.42
CA GLY A 13 -0.24 23.93 16.93
C GLY A 13 0.87 22.94 16.57
N LEU A 14 0.61 21.99 15.65
CA LEU A 14 1.61 21.04 15.13
C LEU A 14 2.28 21.58 13.85
N PRO A 15 3.50 21.15 13.50
CA PRO A 15 4.11 21.50 12.22
C PRO A 15 3.25 21.08 11.02
N SER A 16 3.24 21.90 9.96
CA SER A 16 2.59 21.53 8.69
C SER A 16 3.32 20.36 8.05
N LEU A 17 2.57 19.44 7.44
CA LEU A 17 3.17 18.41 6.59
C LEU A 17 3.87 19.06 5.39
N GLU A 18 5.18 18.83 5.27
CA GLU A 18 5.92 19.18 4.06
C GLU A 18 5.74 18.08 3.01
N LEU A 19 5.33 18.47 1.81
CA LEU A 19 5.03 17.52 0.73
C LEU A 19 6.30 17.07 -0.03
N GLY A 20 7.46 17.62 0.34
CA GLY A 20 8.69 17.56 -0.45
C GLY A 20 8.59 18.38 -1.74
N HIS A 21 9.71 18.46 -2.46
CA HIS A 21 9.83 19.23 -3.71
C HIS A 21 9.24 18.49 -4.93
N SER A 22 9.11 17.16 -4.88
CA SER A 22 8.77 16.32 -6.03
C SER A 22 7.30 15.89 -6.05
N TYR A 23 6.43 16.72 -6.61
CA TYR A 23 5.00 16.41 -6.79
C TYR A 23 4.74 15.20 -7.71
N SER A 24 5.64 14.95 -8.67
CA SER A 24 5.56 13.78 -9.55
C SER A 24 5.80 12.49 -8.77
N ALA A 25 6.75 12.47 -7.82
CA ALA A 25 6.98 11.33 -6.94
C ALA A 25 5.74 11.06 -6.08
N LEU A 26 5.16 12.12 -5.52
CA LEU A 26 3.94 12.05 -4.71
C LEU A 26 2.76 11.44 -5.49
N PHE A 27 2.52 11.94 -6.71
CA PHE A 27 1.45 11.42 -7.56
C PHE A 27 1.70 9.96 -7.94
N PHE A 28 2.91 9.63 -8.38
CA PHE A 28 3.27 8.27 -8.79
C PHE A 28 3.14 7.25 -7.65
N MET A 29 3.61 7.59 -6.45
CA MET A 29 3.44 6.73 -5.28
C MET A 29 1.97 6.58 -4.89
N GLY A 30 1.21 7.69 -4.85
CA GLY A 30 -0.22 7.64 -4.57
C GLY A 30 -0.98 6.76 -5.57
N PHE A 31 -0.68 6.89 -6.86
CA PHE A 31 -1.24 6.06 -7.92
C PHE A 31 -0.87 4.58 -7.75
N SER A 32 0.41 4.28 -7.51
CA SER A 32 0.91 2.92 -7.35
C SER A 32 0.27 2.21 -6.15
N VAL A 33 0.15 2.91 -5.01
CA VAL A 33 -0.56 2.39 -3.83
C VAL A 33 -2.04 2.16 -4.13
N ALA A 34 -2.70 3.07 -4.85
CA ALA A 34 -4.10 2.89 -5.23
C ALA A 34 -4.30 1.66 -6.12
N VAL A 35 -3.45 1.47 -7.13
CA VAL A 35 -3.47 0.28 -8.00
C VAL A 35 -3.26 -1.00 -7.19
N ALA A 36 -2.29 -1.02 -6.28
CA ALA A 36 -2.05 -2.16 -5.39
C ALA A 36 -3.26 -2.48 -4.49
N ALA A 37 -3.83 -1.47 -3.84
CA ALA A 37 -4.97 -1.64 -2.94
C ALA A 37 -6.24 -2.10 -3.67
N ILE A 38 -6.55 -1.48 -4.82
CA ILE A 38 -7.72 -1.87 -5.63
C ILE A 38 -7.51 -3.29 -6.19
N GLY A 39 -6.32 -3.60 -6.72
CA GLY A 39 -6.00 -4.93 -7.22
C GLY A 39 -6.20 -6.00 -6.15
N TYR A 40 -5.67 -5.77 -4.95
CA TYR A 40 -5.83 -6.66 -3.82
C TYR A 40 -7.30 -6.87 -3.43
N GLY A 41 -8.06 -5.78 -3.26
CA GLY A 41 -9.48 -5.86 -2.92
C GLY A 41 -10.31 -6.62 -3.95
N VAL A 42 -10.06 -6.37 -5.25
CA VAL A 42 -10.74 -7.07 -6.35
C VAL A 42 -10.35 -8.56 -6.40
N ALA A 43 -9.09 -8.91 -6.12
CA ALA A 43 -8.67 -10.30 -6.02
C ALA A 43 -9.40 -11.05 -4.91
N ILE A 44 -9.44 -10.49 -3.70
CA ILE A 44 -10.15 -11.08 -2.57
C ILE A 44 -11.65 -11.20 -2.86
N GLY A 45 -12.26 -10.16 -3.43
CA GLY A 45 -13.67 -10.18 -3.80
C GLY A 45 -14.04 -11.29 -4.80
N ASN A 46 -13.17 -11.59 -5.76
CA ASN A 46 -13.39 -12.66 -6.75
C ASN A 46 -12.99 -14.06 -6.26
N LEU A 47 -12.14 -14.16 -5.23
CA LEU A 47 -11.78 -15.44 -4.62
C LEU A 47 -12.80 -15.89 -3.56
N ALA A 48 -13.47 -14.93 -2.93
CA ALA A 48 -14.51 -15.20 -1.94
C ALA A 48 -15.77 -15.78 -2.59
N ARG A 49 -16.40 -16.74 -1.90
CA ARG A 49 -17.69 -17.32 -2.31
C ARG A 49 -18.88 -16.52 -1.80
N THR A 50 -18.68 -15.71 -0.77
CA THR A 50 -19.72 -14.88 -0.14
C THR A 50 -19.18 -13.50 0.19
N TYR A 51 -20.09 -12.51 0.25
CA TYR A 51 -19.76 -11.16 0.67
C TYR A 51 -19.13 -11.13 2.08
N GLN A 52 -19.68 -11.91 3.01
CA GLN A 52 -19.17 -12.00 4.38
C GLN A 52 -17.74 -12.54 4.42
N GLN A 53 -17.42 -13.56 3.62
CA GLN A 53 -16.06 -14.10 3.53
C GLN A 53 -15.10 -13.04 2.98
N ALA A 54 -15.47 -12.32 1.93
CA ALA A 54 -14.65 -11.24 1.37
C ALA A 54 -14.38 -10.15 2.41
N SER A 55 -15.43 -9.72 3.11
CA SER A 55 -15.34 -8.67 4.12
C SER A 55 -14.45 -9.07 5.30
N VAL A 56 -14.68 -10.25 5.89
CA VAL A 56 -13.90 -10.72 7.05
C VAL A 56 -12.47 -11.00 6.65
N PHE A 57 -12.23 -11.71 5.55
CA PHE A 57 -10.88 -12.02 5.10
C PHE A 57 -10.10 -10.75 4.77
N GLY A 58 -10.70 -9.83 4.01
CA GLY A 58 -10.06 -8.57 3.64
C GLY A 58 -9.68 -7.72 4.84
N ALA A 59 -10.56 -7.62 5.85
CA ALA A 59 -10.25 -6.86 7.07
C ALA A 59 -9.09 -7.50 7.85
N VAL A 60 -9.16 -8.81 8.10
CA VAL A 60 -8.12 -9.53 8.87
C VAL A 60 -6.78 -9.51 8.15
N SER A 61 -6.78 -9.73 6.84
CA SER A 61 -5.55 -9.76 6.06
C SER A 61 -4.86 -8.40 5.99
N VAL A 62 -5.61 -7.30 5.85
CA VAL A 62 -5.06 -5.94 5.87
C VAL A 62 -4.41 -5.62 7.21
N VAL A 63 -5.02 -6.04 8.33
CA VAL A 63 -4.42 -5.86 9.67
C VAL A 63 -3.11 -6.64 9.79
N ILE A 64 -3.07 -7.89 9.33
CA ILE A 64 -1.83 -8.70 9.33
C ILE A 64 -0.76 -8.03 8.45
N LEU A 65 -1.12 -7.57 7.25
CA LEU A 65 -0.22 -6.87 6.34
C LEU A 65 0.29 -5.56 6.95
N ALA A 66 -0.52 -4.84 7.73
CA ALA A 66 -0.11 -3.61 8.42
C ALA A 66 0.87 -3.89 9.56
N ALA A 67 0.62 -4.95 10.34
CA ALA A 67 1.51 -5.39 11.42
C ALA A 67 2.89 -5.82 10.87
N VAL A 68 2.90 -6.55 9.75
CA VAL A 68 4.13 -7.00 9.08
C VAL A 68 4.78 -5.89 8.26
N GLY A 69 4.01 -4.98 7.66
CA GLY A 69 4.52 -3.95 6.76
C GLY A 69 5.22 -2.78 7.41
N GLY A 70 5.23 -2.74 8.75
CA GLY A 70 5.85 -1.67 9.52
C GLY A 70 4.96 -0.44 9.72
N VAL A 71 3.63 -0.59 9.58
CA VAL A 71 2.67 0.49 9.85
C VAL A 71 2.47 0.67 11.36
N TRP A 72 2.46 -0.43 12.13
CA TRP A 72 2.35 -0.38 13.59
C TRP A 72 3.70 -0.26 14.30
N ILE A 73 4.66 -1.10 13.90
CA ILE A 73 6.00 -1.12 14.47
C ILE A 73 6.97 -0.65 13.39
N PRO A 74 7.73 0.44 13.61
CA PRO A 74 8.72 0.89 12.65
C PRO A 74 9.74 -0.20 12.30
N LEU A 75 10.10 -0.29 11.02
CA LEU A 75 11.00 -1.33 10.49
C LEU A 75 12.32 -1.42 11.27
N PHE A 76 12.89 -0.29 11.68
CA PHE A 76 14.17 -0.24 12.41
C PHE A 76 14.10 -0.81 13.84
N LEU A 77 12.89 -1.00 14.40
CA LEU A 77 12.68 -1.62 15.71
C LEU A 77 12.42 -3.13 15.63
N MET A 78 12.23 -3.67 14.41
CA MET A 78 11.92 -5.09 14.21
C MET A 78 13.16 -5.98 14.29
N SER A 79 12.97 -7.26 14.62
CA SER A 79 14.04 -8.27 14.54
C SER A 79 14.53 -8.47 13.10
N PRO A 80 15.77 -8.95 12.87
CA PRO A 80 16.33 -9.09 11.52
C PRO A 80 15.46 -9.92 10.56
N GLN A 81 14.85 -11.00 11.07
CA GLN A 81 13.97 -11.87 10.31
C GLN A 81 12.68 -11.15 9.93
N MET A 82 12.09 -10.40 10.86
CA MET A 82 10.87 -9.65 10.61
C MET A 82 11.14 -8.50 9.62
N GLN A 83 12.31 -7.85 9.68
CA GLN A 83 12.70 -6.85 8.68
C GLN A 83 12.75 -7.43 7.27
N LEU A 84 13.27 -8.65 7.10
CA LEU A 84 13.31 -9.32 5.79
C LEU A 84 11.90 -9.57 5.25
N ILE A 85 11.00 -10.08 6.09
CA ILE A 85 9.59 -10.32 5.71
C ILE A 85 8.89 -9.00 5.37
N SER A 86 9.12 -7.97 6.18
CA SER A 86 8.53 -6.64 5.99
C SER A 86 8.90 -6.05 4.64
N LYS A 87 10.15 -6.20 4.20
CA LYS A 87 10.64 -5.71 2.89
C LYS A 87 9.96 -6.36 1.68
N LEU A 88 9.22 -7.46 1.88
CA LEU A 88 8.40 -8.11 0.84
C LEU A 88 6.92 -7.67 0.89
N SER A 89 6.55 -6.81 1.84
CA SER A 89 5.17 -6.38 2.03
C SER A 89 4.85 -5.14 1.19
N PRO A 90 3.71 -5.11 0.47
CA PRO A 90 3.27 -3.92 -0.24
C PRO A 90 3.03 -2.73 0.71
N MET A 91 2.68 -2.99 1.97
CA MET A 91 2.55 -1.94 2.98
C MET A 91 3.90 -1.27 3.29
N ASN A 92 4.99 -2.05 3.31
CA ASN A 92 6.32 -1.51 3.55
C ASN A 92 6.84 -0.68 2.38
N TRP A 93 6.57 -1.09 1.14
CA TRP A 93 6.92 -0.31 -0.05
C TRP A 93 6.20 1.02 -0.07
N GLY A 94 4.89 1.04 0.21
CA GLY A 94 4.12 2.27 0.33
C GLY A 94 4.67 3.22 1.40
N MET A 95 4.94 2.69 2.60
CA MET A 95 5.51 3.48 3.71
C MET A 95 6.89 4.04 3.36
N SER A 96 7.77 3.22 2.81
CA SER A 96 9.15 3.60 2.49
C SER A 96 9.18 4.70 1.41
N GLY A 97 8.38 4.57 0.35
CA GLY A 97 8.32 5.59 -0.69
C GLY A 97 7.74 6.93 -0.21
N PHE A 98 6.71 6.91 0.65
CA PHE A 98 6.21 8.15 1.26
C PHE A 98 7.19 8.77 2.27
N TYR A 99 7.99 7.97 2.97
CA TYR A 99 9.07 8.49 3.83
C TYR A 99 10.17 9.18 3.02
N SER A 100 10.56 8.61 1.88
CA SER A 100 11.48 9.28 0.95
C SER A 100 10.98 10.66 0.52
N ILE A 101 9.68 10.80 0.25
CA ILE A 101 9.09 12.08 -0.17
C ILE A 101 8.94 13.05 1.00
N PHE A 102 8.26 12.64 2.08
CA PHE A 102 7.85 13.58 3.15
C PHE A 102 8.93 13.85 4.20
N LEU A 103 9.80 12.88 4.48
CA LEU A 103 10.79 13.01 5.56
C LEU A 103 12.20 13.28 5.06
N ARG A 104 12.51 12.83 3.83
CA ARG A 104 13.86 12.93 3.27
C ARG A 104 13.96 13.90 2.10
N ASP A 105 12.84 14.47 1.67
CA ASP A 105 12.72 15.37 0.53
C ASP A 105 13.43 14.84 -0.74
N GLU A 106 13.30 13.53 -0.99
CA GLU A 106 13.92 12.88 -2.14
C GLU A 106 13.08 13.02 -3.42
N GLY A 107 13.75 12.93 -4.57
CA GLY A 107 13.14 13.11 -5.89
C GLY A 107 12.47 11.86 -6.47
N PHE A 108 11.89 11.99 -7.67
CA PHE A 108 11.15 10.91 -8.35
C PHE A 108 11.92 9.58 -8.50
N LEU A 109 13.23 9.64 -8.77
CA LEU A 109 14.02 8.43 -8.98
C LEU A 109 14.14 7.56 -7.73
N SER A 110 14.03 8.13 -6.52
CA SER A 110 14.20 7.36 -5.30
C SER A 110 13.00 6.47 -4.97
N VAL A 111 11.80 6.81 -5.47
CA VAL A 111 10.56 6.07 -5.20
C VAL A 111 10.20 5.06 -6.29
N LEU A 112 10.99 5.01 -7.37
CA LEU A 112 10.76 4.09 -8.48
C LEU A 112 10.74 2.61 -8.05
N PRO A 113 11.68 2.11 -7.22
CA PRO A 113 11.69 0.71 -6.83
C PRO A 113 10.39 0.30 -6.11
N GLU A 114 9.95 1.09 -5.13
CA GLU A 114 8.76 0.84 -4.34
C GLU A 114 7.48 0.99 -5.18
N GLY A 115 7.40 2.04 -5.99
CA GLY A 115 6.24 2.27 -6.85
C GLY A 115 6.08 1.18 -7.91
N ILE A 116 7.17 0.74 -8.53
CA ILE A 116 7.14 -0.37 -9.49
C ILE A 116 6.75 -1.67 -8.81
N ALA A 117 7.29 -1.97 -7.62
CA ALA A 117 6.92 -3.17 -6.85
C ALA A 117 5.42 -3.19 -6.52
N LEU A 118 4.86 -2.04 -6.12
CA LEU A 118 3.43 -1.87 -5.88
C LEU A 118 2.59 -2.08 -7.14
N LEU A 119 3.01 -1.53 -8.28
CA LEU A 119 2.32 -1.73 -9.55
C LEU A 119 2.34 -3.20 -9.98
N ILE A 120 3.49 -3.87 -9.87
CA ILE A 120 3.61 -5.31 -10.15
C ILE A 120 2.67 -6.09 -9.24
N PHE A 121 2.66 -5.82 -7.94
CA PHE A 121 1.76 -6.48 -7.00
C PHE A 121 0.28 -6.29 -7.36
N GLY A 122 -0.13 -5.05 -7.67
CA GLY A 122 -1.50 -4.74 -8.09
C GLY A 122 -1.89 -5.47 -9.37
N LEU A 123 -1.03 -5.45 -10.39
CA LEU A 123 -1.23 -6.19 -11.63
C LEU A 123 -1.35 -7.70 -11.38
N THR A 124 -0.51 -8.26 -10.51
CA THR A 124 -0.56 -9.68 -10.14
C THR A 124 -1.91 -10.02 -9.48
N CYS A 125 -2.39 -9.16 -8.58
CA CYS A 125 -3.71 -9.32 -7.96
C CYS A 125 -4.84 -9.24 -9.00
N PHE A 126 -4.78 -8.30 -9.95
CA PHE A 126 -5.75 -8.24 -11.04
C PHE A 126 -5.75 -9.50 -11.90
N LEU A 127 -4.56 -10.06 -12.21
CA LEU A 127 -4.46 -11.32 -12.95
C LEU A 127 -5.10 -12.49 -12.19
N ILE A 128 -4.87 -12.58 -10.86
CA ILE A 128 -5.52 -13.58 -9.99
C ILE A 128 -7.04 -13.42 -10.03
N ALA A 129 -7.54 -12.19 -9.93
CA ALA A 129 -8.97 -11.88 -10.00
C ALA A 129 -9.60 -12.36 -11.33
N LEU A 130 -8.95 -12.03 -12.45
CA LEU A 130 -9.41 -12.42 -13.79
C LEU A 130 -9.43 -13.95 -13.98
N TYR A 131 -8.42 -14.64 -13.48
CA TYR A 131 -8.35 -16.11 -13.56
C TYR A 131 -9.43 -16.78 -12.71
N SER A 132 -9.64 -16.32 -11.47
CA SER A 132 -10.68 -16.85 -10.58
C SER A 132 -12.08 -16.73 -11.19
N ARG A 133 -12.39 -15.58 -11.81
CA ARG A 133 -13.67 -15.34 -12.49
C ARG A 133 -13.91 -16.29 -13.66
N LYS A 134 -12.88 -16.60 -14.46
CA LYS A 134 -13.01 -17.53 -15.58
C LYS A 134 -13.36 -18.94 -15.11
N LYS A 135 -12.79 -19.39 -13.99
CA LYS A 135 -13.08 -20.71 -13.42
C LYS A 135 -14.54 -20.83 -12.99
N LEU A 136 -15.11 -19.82 -12.33
CA LEU A 136 -16.51 -19.84 -11.91
C LEU A 136 -17.50 -19.96 -13.09
N LYS A 137 -17.20 -19.36 -14.24
CA LYS A 137 -18.03 -19.44 -15.45
C LYS A 137 -18.00 -20.79 -16.17
N ILE A 138 -16.99 -21.64 -15.93
CA ILE A 138 -16.85 -22.96 -16.59
C ILE A 138 -17.68 -24.03 -15.86
N TYR A 139 -18.06 -23.81 -14.60
CA TYR A 139 -18.85 -24.74 -13.78
C TYR A 139 -20.32 -24.33 -13.62
N SER A 140 -20.76 -23.25 -14.27
CA SER A 140 -22.15 -22.76 -14.32
C SER A 140 -22.77 -23.05 -15.68
#